data_AF-A0A2J0LUB1-F1
#
_entry.id   AF-A0A2J0LUB1-F1
#
_cell.length_a   1.000
_cell.length_b   1.000
_cell.length_c   1.000
_cell.angle_alpha   90.00
_cell.angle_beta   90.00
_cell.angle_gamma   90.00
#
_symmetry.space_group_name_H-M   'P 1'
#
loop_
_entity.id
_entity.type
_entity.pdbx_description
1 polymer ?
#
loop_
_entity_poly.entity_id
_entity_poly.type
_entity_poly.pdbx_seq_one_letter_code
_entity_poly.pdbx_strand_id
1 'polypeptide(L)'
;YNYNKASKKVTKNQLEDFTIKSIEKKKIVLEKDYNKASQAEQLSGREKEIFSSPRDQDADKKIILAELFNQIESKKIGDDVWALNRGSAESAIHNAGSALISAIKKVEPRYRFGEGPSLKFNTDLGTLVVNRDGFLIQNAAVGKLTEKFGIKQGDLIKSINGYSVNSLLGIYRVYEDVASNRNTKLLSIDIARGGKIKTLVYKIR
;
A
#
# COMPACT_ATOMS: atom_id res chain seq x y z
N TYR A 1 1.10 -17.51 1.12
CA TYR A 1 -0.35 -17.40 1.40
C TYR A 1 -1.05 -17.06 0.09
N ASN A 2 -2.02 -17.87 -0.33
CA ASN A 2 -2.86 -17.55 -1.49
C ASN A 2 -4.08 -16.75 -0.99
N TYR A 3 -4.09 -15.44 -1.27
CA TYR A 3 -5.00 -14.44 -0.68
C TYR A 3 -6.46 -14.55 -1.18
N ASN A 4 -6.75 -15.51 -2.08
CA ASN A 4 -8.04 -15.62 -2.77
C ASN A 4 -9.05 -16.61 -2.15
N LYS A 5 -8.80 -17.16 -0.95
CA LYS A 5 -9.77 -18.05 -0.26
C LYS A 5 -10.46 -17.33 0.90
N ALA A 6 -11.79 -17.47 0.96
CA ALA A 6 -12.63 -16.96 2.04
C ALA A 6 -12.17 -17.46 3.43
N SER A 7 -12.30 -16.60 4.44
CA SER A 7 -11.88 -16.91 5.81
C SER A 7 -12.71 -18.05 6.39
N LYS A 8 -12.12 -19.24 6.51
CA LYS A 8 -12.62 -20.28 7.40
C LYS A 8 -12.34 -19.87 8.84
N LYS A 9 -13.27 -20.17 9.76
CA LYS A 9 -13.03 -20.07 11.21
C LYS A 9 -11.73 -20.82 11.53
N VAL A 10 -10.80 -20.15 12.20
CA VAL A 10 -9.51 -20.73 12.58
C VAL A 10 -9.78 -21.87 13.56
N THR A 11 -9.56 -23.10 13.13
CA THR A 11 -9.68 -24.30 13.99
C THR A 11 -8.38 -24.54 14.73
N LYS A 12 -8.43 -25.21 15.89
CA LYS A 12 -7.29 -25.50 16.77
C LYS A 12 -6.07 -26.08 16.03
N ASN A 13 -6.29 -26.90 15.00
CA ASN A 13 -5.23 -27.51 14.19
C ASN A 13 -4.50 -26.51 13.25
N GLN A 14 -5.07 -25.33 12.94
CA GLN A 14 -4.40 -24.30 12.14
C GLN A 14 -3.44 -23.43 12.96
N LEU A 15 -3.48 -23.53 14.29
CA LEU A 15 -2.54 -22.91 15.20
C LEU A 15 -1.27 -23.75 15.39
N GLU A 16 -1.27 -25.02 14.95
CA GLU A 16 -0.07 -25.90 15.00
C GLU A 16 1.06 -25.39 14.09
N ASP A 17 0.74 -24.61 13.06
CA ASP A 17 1.71 -23.97 12.17
C ASP A 17 2.31 -22.67 12.72
N PHE A 18 1.91 -22.24 13.92
CA PHE A 18 2.36 -20.99 14.54
C PHE A 18 3.14 -21.28 15.82
N THR A 19 4.36 -20.78 15.89
CA THR A 19 5.20 -20.85 17.08
C THR A 19 4.86 -19.66 17.99
N ILE A 20 4.59 -19.91 19.27
CA ILE A 20 4.42 -18.86 20.27
C ILE A 20 5.81 -18.35 20.66
N LYS A 21 6.11 -17.10 20.28
CA LYS A 21 7.44 -16.52 20.52
C LYS A 21 7.59 -15.91 21.91
N SER A 22 6.55 -15.24 22.39
CA SER A 22 6.50 -14.73 23.77
C SER A 22 5.06 -14.48 24.21
N ILE A 23 4.85 -14.54 25.52
CA ILE A 23 3.62 -14.12 26.19
C ILE A 23 3.94 -12.80 26.89
N GLU A 24 3.73 -11.68 26.21
CA GLU A 24 3.93 -10.37 26.81
C GLU A 24 2.59 -9.71 27.12
N LYS A 25 2.40 -9.33 28.38
CA LYS A 25 1.32 -8.43 28.84
C LYS A 25 -0.08 -8.81 28.29
N LYS A 26 -0.46 -10.08 28.43
CA LYS A 26 -1.76 -10.65 27.97
C LYS A 26 -2.00 -10.62 26.45
N LYS A 27 -0.95 -10.51 25.63
CA LYS A 27 -1.04 -10.68 24.17
C LYS A 27 -0.19 -11.87 23.74
N ILE A 28 -0.79 -12.76 22.95
CA ILE A 28 -0.09 -13.90 22.34
C ILE A 28 0.47 -13.41 21.00
N VAL A 29 1.79 -13.46 20.84
CA VAL A 29 2.46 -13.20 19.57
C VAL A 29 2.67 -14.54 18.87
N LEU A 30 1.94 -14.75 17.77
CA LEU A 30 2.04 -15.95 16.94
C LEU A 30 2.92 -15.64 15.72
N GLU A 31 3.95 -16.45 15.49
CA GLU A 31 4.82 -16.38 14.31
C GLU A 31 4.72 -17.71 13.54
N LYS A 32 4.36 -17.67 12.26
CA LYS A 32 4.40 -18.85 11.38
C LYS A 32 5.66 -18.74 10.54
N ASP A 33 6.43 -19.82 10.45
CA ASP A 33 7.59 -19.87 9.59
C ASP A 33 7.21 -19.50 8.15
N TYR A 34 7.86 -18.47 7.66
CA TYR A 34 7.64 -17.90 6.34
C TYR A 34 7.94 -18.95 5.27
N ASN A 35 6.90 -19.55 4.69
CA ASN A 35 7.07 -20.51 3.60
C ASN A 35 7.48 -19.79 2.30
N LYS A 36 8.81 -19.65 2.16
CA LYS A 36 9.54 -19.06 1.01
C LYS A 36 9.07 -19.56 -0.36
N ALA A 37 8.58 -20.79 -0.45
CA ALA A 37 8.27 -21.44 -1.72
C ALA A 37 7.05 -20.84 -2.45
N SER A 38 6.10 -20.22 -1.74
CA SER A 38 4.82 -19.81 -2.35
C SER A 38 4.78 -18.43 -3.03
N GLN A 39 5.86 -17.63 -2.94
CA GLN A 39 6.00 -16.37 -3.71
C GLN A 39 7.20 -16.36 -4.66
N ALA A 40 8.19 -17.24 -4.45
CA ALA A 40 9.46 -17.19 -5.16
C ALA A 40 9.36 -17.46 -6.67
N GLU A 41 8.27 -18.07 -7.14
CA GLU A 41 8.07 -18.39 -8.56
C GLU A 41 7.52 -17.24 -9.42
N GLN A 42 7.15 -16.08 -8.84
CA GLN A 42 6.52 -14.97 -9.59
C GLN A 42 7.17 -13.58 -9.41
N LEU A 43 8.29 -13.49 -8.68
CA LEU A 43 8.99 -12.23 -8.46
C LEU A 43 10.06 -12.00 -9.55
N SER A 44 10.07 -10.80 -10.14
CA SER A 44 11.16 -10.35 -11.01
C SER A 44 12.48 -10.26 -10.23
N GLY A 45 13.62 -10.18 -10.92
CA GLY A 45 14.93 -10.04 -10.27
C GLY A 45 15.00 -8.84 -9.32
N ARG A 46 14.46 -7.70 -9.74
CA ARG A 46 14.38 -6.47 -8.93
C ARG A 46 13.43 -6.62 -7.74
N GLU A 47 12.31 -7.30 -7.92
CA GLU A 47 11.39 -7.59 -6.81
C GLU A 47 12.05 -8.51 -5.77
N LYS A 48 12.80 -9.53 -6.20
CA LYS A 48 13.55 -10.40 -5.28
C LYS A 48 14.57 -9.61 -4.48
N GLU A 49 15.31 -8.70 -5.11
CA GLU A 49 16.28 -7.84 -4.44
C GLU A 49 15.63 -6.99 -3.34
N ILE A 50 14.53 -6.29 -3.66
CA ILE A 50 13.87 -5.37 -2.71
C ILE A 50 13.20 -6.13 -1.56
N PHE A 51 12.49 -7.22 -1.85
CA PHE A 51 11.65 -7.91 -0.88
C PHE A 51 12.33 -9.05 -0.13
N SER A 52 13.48 -9.53 -0.62
CA SER A 52 14.32 -10.52 0.09
C SER A 52 15.49 -9.89 0.83
N SER A 53 15.73 -8.60 0.64
CA SER A 53 16.73 -7.85 1.41
C SER A 53 16.42 -7.93 2.90
N PRO A 54 17.44 -8.06 3.78
CA PRO A 54 17.26 -7.94 5.21
C PRO A 54 16.52 -6.65 5.55
N ARG A 55 15.61 -6.73 6.53
CA ARG A 55 15.02 -5.51 7.09
C ARG A 55 16.11 -4.69 7.75
N ASP A 56 16.04 -3.40 7.52
CA ASP A 56 17.06 -2.46 7.96
C ASP A 56 16.34 -1.28 8.64
N GLN A 57 16.37 -1.28 9.97
CA GLN A 57 15.75 -0.23 10.78
C GLN A 57 16.53 1.09 10.69
N ASP A 58 17.81 1.02 10.36
CA ASP A 58 18.74 2.15 10.24
C ASP A 58 18.78 2.72 8.82
N ALA A 59 18.17 2.03 7.84
CA ALA A 59 18.07 2.50 6.46
C ALA A 59 17.63 3.97 6.38
N ASP A 60 18.22 4.74 5.47
CA ASP A 60 17.87 6.13 5.25
C ASP A 60 16.35 6.33 5.16
N LYS A 61 15.83 7.13 6.09
CA LYS A 61 14.42 7.47 6.11
C LYS A 61 14.15 8.47 4.98
N LYS A 62 13.49 8.01 3.92
CA LYS A 62 13.01 8.88 2.85
C LYS A 62 11.60 9.35 3.19
N ILE A 63 11.41 10.66 3.14
CA ILE A 63 10.18 11.33 3.57
C ILE A 63 9.34 11.71 2.36
N ILE A 64 8.01 11.70 2.49
CA ILE A 64 7.13 12.24 1.45
C ILE A 64 7.03 13.75 1.62
N LEU A 65 7.40 14.48 0.58
CA LEU A 65 7.44 15.93 0.54
C LEU A 65 6.09 16.48 0.06
N ALA A 66 5.32 17.06 0.98
CA ALA A 66 3.96 17.52 0.69
C ALA A 66 3.91 18.64 -0.37
N GLU A 67 4.94 19.49 -0.41
CA GLU A 67 5.11 20.55 -1.40
C GLU A 67 5.14 20.03 -2.84
N LEU A 68 5.73 18.85 -3.08
CA LEU A 68 5.75 18.24 -4.42
C LEU A 68 4.36 17.84 -4.87
N PHE A 69 3.52 17.37 -3.94
CA PHE A 69 2.13 17.04 -4.24
C PHE A 69 1.30 18.30 -4.50
N ASN A 70 1.61 19.42 -3.82
CA ASN A 70 0.94 20.71 -4.04
C ASN A 70 1.23 21.27 -5.44
N GLN A 71 2.41 21.01 -5.99
CA GLN A 71 2.82 21.42 -7.34
C GLN A 71 2.13 20.63 -8.46
N ILE A 72 1.55 19.47 -8.16
CA ILE A 72 0.84 18.68 -9.17
C ILE A 72 -0.34 19.48 -9.72
N GLU A 73 -0.28 19.76 -11.01
CA GLU A 73 -1.36 20.40 -11.75
C GLU A 73 -2.45 19.37 -12.02
N SER A 74 -3.62 19.63 -11.45
CA SER A 74 -4.79 18.79 -11.60
C SER A 74 -6.03 19.64 -11.83
N LYS A 75 -6.93 19.15 -12.68
CA LYS A 75 -8.22 19.78 -12.93
C LYS A 75 -9.31 18.73 -12.88
N LYS A 76 -10.33 18.93 -12.04
CA LYS A 76 -11.53 18.10 -12.09
C LYS A 76 -12.27 18.40 -13.40
N ILE A 77 -12.56 17.37 -14.19
CA ILE A 77 -13.18 17.49 -15.52
C ILE A 77 -14.48 16.67 -15.65
N GLY A 78 -14.87 15.97 -14.59
CA GLY A 78 -16.12 15.24 -14.50
C GLY A 78 -16.34 14.72 -13.09
N ASP A 79 -17.44 13.99 -12.88
CA ASP A 79 -17.69 13.31 -11.61
C ASP A 79 -16.70 12.18 -11.42
N ASP A 80 -15.93 12.26 -10.34
CA ASP A 80 -14.84 11.33 -10.06
C ASP A 80 -13.80 11.21 -11.21
N VAL A 81 -13.67 12.25 -12.07
CA VAL A 81 -12.67 12.33 -13.15
C VAL A 81 -11.81 13.59 -13.08
N TRP A 82 -10.48 13.41 -13.17
CA TRP A 82 -9.47 14.47 -13.19
C TRP A 82 -8.60 14.40 -14.44
N ALA A 83 -8.11 15.55 -14.89
CA ALA A 83 -6.94 15.65 -15.75
C ALA A 83 -5.71 15.94 -14.89
N LEU A 84 -4.62 15.21 -15.11
CA LEU A 84 -3.33 15.39 -14.42
C LEU A 84 -2.25 15.68 -15.46
N ASN A 85 -1.40 16.66 -15.18
CA ASN A 85 -0.21 16.91 -15.98
C ASN A 85 0.94 15.99 -15.50
N ARG A 86 1.47 15.14 -16.39
CA ARG A 86 2.53 14.19 -16.03
C ARG A 86 3.80 14.88 -15.54
N GLY A 87 4.23 15.94 -16.22
CA GLY A 87 5.46 16.67 -15.91
C GLY A 87 5.40 17.25 -14.48
N SER A 88 4.29 17.85 -14.10
CA SER A 88 4.08 18.37 -12.74
C SER A 88 4.03 17.27 -11.66
N ALA A 89 3.66 16.05 -12.03
CA ALA A 89 3.52 14.92 -11.12
C ALA A 89 4.81 14.10 -10.92
N GLU A 90 5.79 14.25 -11.82
CA GLU A 90 6.96 13.38 -11.88
C GLU A 90 7.78 13.39 -10.59
N SER A 91 8.06 14.58 -10.04
CA SER A 91 8.81 14.73 -8.78
C SER A 91 8.07 14.09 -7.60
N ALA A 92 6.75 14.26 -7.52
CA ALA A 92 5.95 13.66 -6.46
C ALA A 92 5.91 12.12 -6.57
N ILE A 93 5.81 11.58 -7.77
CA ILE A 93 5.85 10.13 -8.03
C ILE A 93 7.20 9.54 -7.58
N HIS A 94 8.31 10.15 -7.98
CA HIS A 94 9.65 9.67 -7.61
C HIS A 94 9.91 9.78 -6.10
N ASN A 95 9.49 10.87 -5.47
CA ASN A 95 9.60 11.05 -4.04
C ASN A 95 8.77 10.01 -3.26
N ALA A 96 7.51 9.80 -3.66
CA ALA A 96 6.64 8.80 -3.07
C ALA A 96 7.19 7.37 -3.24
N GLY A 97 7.73 7.06 -4.42
CA GLY A 97 8.40 5.78 -4.69
C GLY A 97 9.60 5.56 -3.78
N SER A 98 10.46 6.57 -3.64
CA SER A 98 11.63 6.50 -2.76
C SER A 98 11.23 6.29 -1.29
N ALA A 99 10.18 6.97 -0.84
CA ALA A 99 9.63 6.78 0.50
C ALA A 99 9.03 5.37 0.68
N LEU A 100 8.34 4.85 -0.34
CA LEU A 100 7.81 3.48 -0.33
C LEU A 100 8.94 2.44 -0.21
N ILE A 101 10.01 2.55 -1.00
CA ILE A 101 11.15 1.62 -0.94
C ILE A 101 11.81 1.65 0.45
N SER A 102 12.00 2.84 1.02
CA SER A 102 12.50 3.00 2.39
C SER A 102 11.54 2.34 3.40
N ALA A 103 10.23 2.54 3.24
CA ALA A 103 9.21 1.96 4.13
C ALA A 103 9.12 0.43 4.02
N ILE A 104 9.34 -0.16 2.84
CA ILE A 104 9.39 -1.63 2.64
C ILE A 104 10.49 -2.25 3.50
N LYS A 105 11.66 -1.60 3.60
CA LYS A 105 12.78 -2.08 4.43
C LYS A 105 12.49 -2.03 5.94
N LYS A 106 11.54 -1.17 6.36
CA LYS A 106 11.18 -0.90 7.76
C LYS A 106 9.82 -1.46 8.19
N VAL A 107 9.12 -2.17 7.30
CA VAL A 107 7.75 -2.62 7.59
C VAL A 107 7.69 -3.59 8.77
N GLU A 108 6.74 -3.34 9.66
CA GLU A 108 6.44 -4.23 10.78
C GLU A 108 5.14 -5.00 10.49
N PRO A 109 5.18 -6.35 10.57
CA PRO A 109 3.96 -7.14 10.54
C PRO A 109 3.15 -6.87 11.81
N ARG A 110 1.84 -6.73 11.67
CA ARG A 110 0.90 -6.61 12.78
C ARG A 110 -0.24 -7.59 12.64
N TYR A 111 -0.65 -8.18 13.75
CA TYR A 111 -1.84 -9.01 13.82
C TYR A 111 -2.85 -8.38 14.78
N ARG A 112 -4.11 -8.31 14.35
CA ARG A 112 -5.23 -7.88 15.18
C ARG A 112 -6.34 -8.92 15.13
N PHE A 113 -6.80 -9.34 16.30
CA PHE A 113 -7.87 -10.34 16.41
C PHE A 113 -9.17 -9.79 15.79
N GLY A 114 -9.80 -10.57 14.90
CA GLY A 114 -10.97 -10.14 14.13
C GLY A 114 -10.69 -9.34 12.84
N GLU A 115 -9.57 -8.61 12.78
CA GLU A 115 -9.16 -7.83 11.59
C GLU A 115 -8.14 -8.58 10.70
N GLY A 116 -7.40 -9.54 11.28
CA GLY A 116 -6.40 -10.34 10.58
C GLY A 116 -5.02 -9.67 10.52
N PRO A 117 -4.11 -10.19 9.66
CA PRO A 117 -2.80 -9.61 9.46
C PRO A 117 -2.90 -8.26 8.74
N SER A 118 -2.05 -7.32 9.13
CA SER A 118 -1.91 -5.99 8.54
C SER A 118 -0.44 -5.58 8.53
N LEU A 119 -0.10 -4.70 7.61
CA LEU A 119 1.21 -4.08 7.55
C LEU A 119 1.07 -2.63 7.98
N LYS A 120 1.92 -2.23 8.94
CA LYS A 120 1.98 -0.84 9.41
C LYS A 120 3.25 -0.19 8.91
N PHE A 121 3.08 0.99 8.33
CA PHE A 121 4.18 1.84 7.87
C PHE A 121 4.11 3.15 8.63
N ASN A 122 5.19 3.50 9.31
CA ASN A 122 5.33 4.83 9.87
C ASN A 122 6.00 5.69 8.80
N THR A 123 5.23 6.60 8.21
CA THR A 123 5.74 7.62 7.27
C THR A 123 5.63 8.99 7.93
N ASP A 124 6.29 10.01 7.38
CA ASP A 124 6.12 11.38 7.89
C ASP A 124 4.76 11.99 7.56
N LEU A 125 4.02 11.41 6.61
CA LEU A 125 2.59 11.73 6.42
C LEU A 125 1.70 11.00 7.44
N GLY A 126 2.28 10.22 8.34
CA GLY A 126 1.60 9.46 9.36
C GLY A 126 1.65 7.95 9.16
N THR A 127 0.86 7.27 9.99
CA THR A 127 0.74 5.81 9.92
C THR A 127 -0.13 5.42 8.74
N LEU A 128 0.40 4.56 7.88
CA LEU A 128 -0.35 3.87 6.85
C LEU A 128 -0.60 2.43 7.28
N VAL A 129 -1.82 1.93 7.03
CA VAL A 129 -2.22 0.56 7.34
C VAL A 129 -2.71 -0.11 6.07
N VAL A 130 -2.03 -1.18 5.67
CA VAL A 130 -2.47 -2.08 4.60
C VAL A 130 -3.02 -3.34 5.26
N ASN A 131 -4.24 -3.73 4.89
CA ASN A 131 -4.85 -4.98 5.33
C ASN A 131 -5.33 -5.78 4.12
N ARG A 132 -5.99 -6.91 4.37
CA ARG A 132 -6.54 -7.79 3.32
C ARG A 132 -7.51 -7.07 2.35
N ASP A 133 -8.19 -6.03 2.82
CA ASP A 133 -9.25 -5.34 2.10
C ASP A 133 -8.71 -4.17 1.27
N GLY A 134 -7.49 -3.71 1.55
CA GLY A 134 -6.80 -2.66 0.80
C GLY A 134 -5.98 -1.71 1.69
N PHE A 135 -5.84 -0.49 1.22
CA PHE A 135 -5.10 0.60 1.85
C PHE A 135 -6.05 1.67 2.39
N LEU A 136 -6.09 1.82 3.71
CA LEU A 136 -7.01 2.74 4.38
C LEU A 136 -6.35 4.11 4.62
N ILE A 137 -6.97 5.18 4.12
CA ILE A 137 -6.55 6.57 4.35
C ILE A 137 -6.99 7.00 5.76
N GLN A 138 -6.18 6.66 6.77
CA GLN A 138 -6.49 7.01 8.16
C GLN A 138 -6.06 8.42 8.55
N ASN A 139 -4.92 8.88 8.01
CA ASN A 139 -4.30 10.12 8.43
C ASN A 139 -4.94 11.34 7.73
N ALA A 140 -5.33 12.34 8.51
CA ALA A 140 -5.96 13.57 8.01
C ALA A 140 -5.02 14.41 7.12
N ALA A 141 -3.72 14.42 7.38
CA ALA A 141 -2.74 15.10 6.52
C ALA A 141 -2.61 14.42 5.16
N VAL A 142 -2.60 13.08 5.10
CA VAL A 142 -2.68 12.34 3.81
C VAL A 142 -3.98 12.64 3.10
N GLY A 143 -5.10 12.64 3.82
CA GLY A 143 -6.41 13.01 3.28
C GLY A 143 -6.38 14.41 2.66
N LYS A 144 -5.86 15.41 3.39
CA LYS A 144 -5.73 16.78 2.91
C LYS A 144 -4.81 16.89 1.69
N LEU A 145 -3.69 16.17 1.69
CA LEU A 145 -2.74 16.14 0.57
C LEU A 145 -3.37 15.61 -0.72
N THR A 146 -4.28 14.64 -0.56
CA THR A 146 -4.87 13.90 -1.67
C THR A 146 -6.27 14.37 -2.06
N GLU A 147 -6.87 15.27 -1.27
CA GLU A 147 -8.24 15.76 -1.47
C GLU A 147 -8.45 16.46 -2.81
N LYS A 148 -7.44 17.19 -3.30
CA LYS A 148 -7.51 17.83 -4.63
C LYS A 148 -7.62 16.82 -5.78
N PHE A 149 -7.23 15.58 -5.53
CA PHE A 149 -7.38 14.43 -6.44
C PHE A 149 -8.62 13.59 -6.14
N GLY A 150 -9.48 14.02 -5.21
CA GLY A 150 -10.72 13.33 -4.86
C GLY A 150 -10.58 12.15 -3.90
N ILE A 151 -9.37 11.84 -3.42
CA ILE A 151 -9.14 10.86 -2.36
C ILE A 151 -9.29 11.57 -1.01
N LYS A 152 -9.95 10.92 -0.04
CA LYS A 152 -10.31 11.53 1.25
C LYS A 152 -9.96 10.62 2.41
N GLN A 153 -9.85 11.22 3.59
CA GLN A 153 -9.77 10.44 4.83
C GLN A 153 -10.99 9.51 4.95
N GLY A 154 -10.73 8.26 5.34
CA GLY A 154 -11.73 7.21 5.43
C GLY A 154 -11.93 6.39 4.15
N ASP A 155 -11.30 6.78 3.03
CA ASP A 155 -11.31 5.95 1.83
C ASP A 155 -10.47 4.69 2.03
N LEU A 156 -10.99 3.56 1.57
CA LEU A 156 -10.24 2.32 1.42
C LEU A 156 -9.91 2.12 -0.05
N ILE A 157 -8.65 2.34 -0.43
CA ILE A 157 -8.16 2.08 -1.78
C ILE A 157 -8.00 0.56 -1.96
N LYS A 158 -8.66 0.00 -2.96
CA LYS A 158 -8.66 -1.44 -3.24
C LYS A 158 -7.70 -1.82 -4.36
N SER A 159 -7.70 -1.03 -5.42
CA SER A 159 -6.87 -1.26 -6.61
C SER A 159 -6.49 0.04 -7.30
N ILE A 160 -5.34 0.01 -7.97
CA ILE A 160 -4.87 1.07 -8.87
C ILE A 160 -4.46 0.39 -10.18
N ASN A 161 -5.01 0.85 -11.32
CA ASN A 161 -4.80 0.23 -12.64
C ASN A 161 -5.04 -1.30 -12.64
N GLY A 162 -6.00 -1.78 -11.86
CA GLY A 162 -6.30 -3.21 -11.71
C GLY A 162 -5.34 -3.98 -10.78
N TYR A 163 -4.21 -3.39 -10.37
CA TYR A 163 -3.34 -3.98 -9.35
C TYR A 163 -3.96 -3.80 -7.96
N SER A 164 -4.14 -4.89 -7.23
CA SER A 164 -4.61 -4.81 -5.84
C SER A 164 -3.54 -4.18 -4.94
N VAL A 165 -3.95 -3.25 -4.08
CA VAL A 165 -3.05 -2.55 -3.13
C VAL A 165 -3.17 -3.08 -1.69
N ASN A 166 -3.62 -4.33 -1.54
CA ASN A 166 -3.69 -5.03 -0.25
C ASN A 166 -2.33 -5.62 0.20
N SER A 167 -1.25 -5.31 -0.52
CA SER A 167 0.11 -5.78 -0.23
C SER A 167 1.16 -4.76 -0.69
N LEU A 168 2.34 -4.81 -0.08
CA LEU A 168 3.47 -3.99 -0.51
C LEU A 168 3.91 -4.26 -1.95
N LEU A 169 3.89 -5.53 -2.35
CA LEU A 169 4.22 -5.91 -3.72
C LEU A 169 3.25 -5.28 -4.72
N GLY A 170 1.95 -5.29 -4.40
CA GLY A 170 0.93 -4.62 -5.21
C GLY A 170 1.16 -3.12 -5.32
N ILE A 171 1.43 -2.44 -4.19
CA ILE A 171 1.74 -1.01 -4.16
C ILE A 171 3.04 -0.71 -4.95
N TYR A 172 4.06 -1.55 -4.81
CA TYR A 172 5.31 -1.42 -5.56
C TYR A 172 5.10 -1.60 -7.07
N ARG A 173 4.31 -2.58 -7.49
CA ARG A 173 3.96 -2.80 -8.90
C ARG A 173 3.20 -1.63 -9.49
N VAL A 174 2.27 -1.03 -8.73
CA VAL A 174 1.61 0.22 -9.13
C VAL A 174 2.62 1.33 -9.32
N TYR A 175 3.55 1.50 -8.36
CA TYR A 175 4.60 2.51 -8.48
C TYR A 175 5.45 2.28 -9.72
N GLU A 176 5.94 1.07 -9.98
CA GLU A 176 6.76 0.76 -11.16
C GLU A 176 5.97 0.96 -12.46
N ASP A 177 4.71 0.52 -12.53
CA ASP A 177 3.84 0.75 -13.69
C ASP A 177 3.70 2.26 -13.96
N VAL A 178 3.32 3.04 -12.94
CA VAL A 178 3.12 4.48 -13.09
C VAL A 178 4.43 5.20 -13.37
N ALA A 179 5.53 4.87 -12.68
CA ALA A 179 6.81 5.58 -12.81
C ALA A 179 7.52 5.24 -14.12
N SER A 180 7.60 3.96 -14.48
CA SER A 180 8.36 3.49 -15.65
C SER A 180 7.58 3.63 -16.96
N ASN A 181 6.24 3.54 -16.94
CA ASN A 181 5.44 3.68 -18.16
C ASN A 181 5.06 5.14 -18.42
N ARG A 182 5.95 5.88 -19.11
CA ARG A 182 5.70 7.26 -19.56
C ARG A 182 4.51 7.40 -20.53
N ASN A 183 4.07 6.29 -21.12
CA ASN A 183 2.92 6.27 -22.04
C ASN A 183 1.59 6.03 -21.31
N THR A 184 1.58 5.95 -19.98
CA THR A 184 0.34 5.82 -19.19
C THR A 184 -0.51 7.06 -19.37
N LYS A 185 -1.63 6.92 -20.09
CA LYS A 185 -2.61 8.01 -20.34
C LYS A 185 -3.77 8.02 -19.36
N LEU A 186 -3.95 6.93 -18.62
CA LEU A 186 -5.08 6.74 -17.73
C LEU A 186 -4.61 6.04 -16.46
N LEU A 187 -5.00 6.61 -15.31
CA LEU A 187 -4.88 5.99 -14.01
C LEU A 187 -6.30 5.79 -13.45
N SER A 188 -6.63 4.58 -13.02
CA SER A 188 -7.92 4.27 -12.39
C SER A 188 -7.69 3.78 -10.97
N ILE A 189 -8.38 4.37 -9.99
CA ILE A 189 -8.28 4.00 -8.58
C ILE A 189 -9.66 3.58 -8.08
N ASP A 190 -9.79 2.31 -7.68
CA ASP A 190 -11.01 1.81 -7.05
C ASP A 190 -10.94 2.02 -5.55
N ILE A 191 -11.94 2.69 -5.00
CA ILE A 191 -12.05 2.98 -3.57
C ILE A 191 -13.38 2.46 -3.01
N ALA A 192 -13.41 2.17 -1.72
CA ALA A 192 -14.65 2.09 -0.95
C ALA A 192 -14.77 3.33 -0.06
N ARG A 193 -15.88 4.07 -0.21
CA ARG A 193 -16.21 5.26 0.59
C ARG A 193 -17.61 5.10 1.17
N GLY A 194 -17.72 5.12 2.50
CA GLY A 194 -19.00 4.93 3.19
C GLY A 194 -19.72 3.64 2.78
N GLY A 195 -18.95 2.56 2.57
CA GLY A 195 -19.48 1.26 2.13
C GLY A 195 -19.81 1.14 0.64
N LYS A 196 -19.75 2.22 -0.14
CA LYS A 196 -19.99 2.20 -1.59
C LYS A 196 -18.69 2.16 -2.36
N ILE A 197 -18.64 1.35 -3.43
CA ILE A 197 -17.50 1.30 -4.34
C ILE A 197 -17.60 2.48 -5.32
N LYS A 198 -16.46 3.12 -5.57
CA LYS A 198 -16.28 4.17 -6.57
C LYS A 198 -14.97 3.96 -7.31
N THR A 199 -14.92 4.44 -8.54
CA THR A 199 -13.68 4.49 -9.32
C THR A 199 -13.34 5.94 -9.61
N LEU A 200 -12.18 6.38 -9.15
CA LEU A 200 -11.61 7.68 -9.48
C LEU A 200 -10.74 7.51 -10.73
N VAL A 201 -10.93 8.37 -11.73
CA VAL A 201 -10.24 8.28 -13.02
C VAL A 201 -9.38 9.51 -13.23
N TYR A 202 -8.12 9.32 -13.58
CA TYR A 202 -7.17 10.39 -13.88
C TYR A 202 -6.64 10.24 -15.29
N LYS A 203 -6.97 11.21 -16.15
CA LYS A 203 -6.43 11.32 -17.51
C LYS A 203 -5.10 12.04 -17.44
N ILE A 204 -4.02 11.30 -17.67
CA ILE A 204 -2.65 11.82 -17.65
C ILE A 204 -2.37 12.45 -19.02
N ARG A 205 -1.94 13.71 -19.01
CA ARG A 205 -1.59 14.51 -20.19
C ARG A 205 -0.14 14.95 -20.14
#